data_AF-A0A060BPD9-F1
#
_entry.id   AF-A0A060BPD9-F1
#
_cell.length_a   1.000
_cell.length_b   1.000
_cell.length_c   1.000
_cell.angle_alpha   90.00
_cell.angle_beta   90.00
_cell.angle_gamma   90.00
#
_symmetry.space_group_name_H-M   'P 1'
#
loop_
_entity.id
_entity.type
_entity.pdbx_description
1 polymer ?
#
loop_
_entity_poly.entity_id
_entity_poly.type
_entity_poly.pdbx_seq_one_letter_code
_entity_poly.pdbx_strand_id
1 'polypeptide(L)'
;GIRSAGYFQLDERSTVTAEPAGVTAVTSTGLAESSSYMREQLDLGVGELIYGLGERFGPFVKNGQSVDIWNGDGGTSSEQAYKNIPFYLSSRGFGVLVNYPGHVSFEVGSENVESVQFSVRANPSNTSCSMDPIPST
;
A
#
# COMPACT_ATOMS: atom_id res chain seq x y z
N GLY A 1 5.91 -1.08 18.08
CA GLY A 1 6.08 -2.11 17.04
C GLY A 1 7.46 -1.95 16.45
N ILE A 2 8.12 -3.05 16.11
CA ILE A 2 9.35 -2.99 15.32
C ILE A 2 8.94 -2.52 13.92
N ARG A 3 9.78 -1.66 13.33
CA ARG A 3 9.64 -1.20 11.95
C ARG A 3 10.85 -1.71 11.20
N SER A 4 10.64 -2.29 10.02
CA SER A 4 11.71 -2.74 9.15
C SER A 4 11.60 -2.06 7.78
N ALA A 5 12.57 -1.21 7.48
CA ALA A 5 12.74 -0.55 6.19
C ALA A 5 13.65 -1.41 5.29
N GLY A 6 13.22 -1.67 4.05
CA GLY A 6 13.97 -2.41 3.04
C GLY A 6 14.01 -1.66 1.71
N TYR A 7 15.13 -1.77 1.00
CA TYR A 7 15.29 -1.28 -0.36
C TYR A 7 15.51 -2.47 -1.29
N PHE A 8 14.77 -2.55 -2.38
CA PHE A 8 14.93 -3.63 -3.35
C PHE A 8 14.96 -3.09 -4.76
N GLN A 9 15.72 -3.81 -5.59
CA GLN A 9 15.81 -3.54 -7.01
C GLN A 9 15.10 -4.68 -7.75
N LEU A 10 14.20 -4.32 -8.66
CA LEU A 10 13.56 -5.26 -9.56
C LEU A 10 14.54 -5.65 -10.67
N ASP A 11 14.51 -6.92 -11.02
CA ASP A 11 15.20 -7.45 -12.20
C ASP A 11 14.45 -7.02 -13.47
N GLU A 12 15.12 -7.02 -14.63
CA GLU A 12 14.53 -6.61 -15.91
C GLU A 12 13.31 -7.45 -16.32
N ARG A 13 13.11 -8.64 -15.71
CA ARG A 13 11.96 -9.52 -15.95
C ARG A 13 10.87 -9.47 -14.88
N SER A 14 10.96 -8.60 -13.88
CA SER A 14 9.93 -8.49 -12.84
C SER A 14 8.64 -7.88 -13.42
N THR A 15 7.56 -8.66 -13.37
CA THR A 15 6.22 -8.17 -13.69
C THR A 15 5.71 -7.30 -12.55
N VAL A 16 5.32 -6.07 -12.85
CA VAL A 16 4.49 -5.26 -11.95
C VAL A 16 3.12 -5.09 -12.60
N THR A 17 2.07 -5.10 -11.79
CA THR A 17 0.72 -4.83 -12.29
C THR A 17 0.65 -3.38 -12.74
N ALA A 18 0.61 -3.16 -14.04
CA ALA A 18 0.38 -1.84 -14.64
C ALA A 18 -1.07 -1.79 -15.15
N GLU A 19 -2.01 -1.53 -14.25
CA GLU A 19 -3.39 -1.23 -14.67
C GLU A 19 -3.46 0.21 -15.23
N PRO A 20 -4.29 0.45 -16.27
CA PRO A 20 -4.22 1.69 -17.03
C PRO A 20 -4.92 2.85 -16.30
N ALA A 21 -4.42 4.05 -16.62
CA ALA A 21 -5.00 5.37 -16.38
C ALA A 21 -4.61 6.08 -15.06
N GLY A 22 -3.94 7.24 -15.21
CA GLY A 22 -3.93 8.29 -14.19
C GLY A 22 -2.57 8.88 -13.78
N VAL A 23 -1.78 9.44 -14.72
CA VAL A 23 -0.63 10.34 -14.43
C VAL A 23 0.66 9.69 -13.85
N THR A 24 0.97 8.45 -14.20
CA THR A 24 2.37 7.99 -14.45
C THR A 24 2.35 6.82 -15.43
N ALA A 25 3.40 6.65 -16.23
CA ALA A 25 3.34 5.97 -17.52
C ALA A 25 3.14 4.46 -17.39
N VAL A 26 2.21 3.95 -18.19
CA VAL A 26 2.31 2.58 -18.69
C VAL A 26 3.61 2.55 -19.50
N THR A 27 4.64 1.83 -19.06
CA THR A 27 5.78 1.59 -19.96
C THR A 27 5.25 0.81 -21.16
N SER A 28 5.64 1.17 -22.38
CA SER A 28 5.21 0.48 -23.60
C SER A 28 5.60 -1.00 -23.64
N THR A 29 6.39 -1.45 -22.67
CA THR A 29 6.92 -2.81 -22.52
C THR A 29 6.19 -3.64 -21.46
N GLY A 30 5.28 -3.06 -20.67
CA GLY A 30 4.64 -3.74 -19.54
C GLY A 30 5.57 -4.00 -18.35
N LEU A 31 6.69 -3.27 -18.28
CA LEU A 31 7.69 -3.36 -17.23
C LEU A 31 7.51 -2.23 -16.20
N ALA A 32 8.10 -2.40 -15.02
CA ALA A 32 8.11 -1.38 -13.99
C ALA A 32 8.77 -0.08 -14.48
N GLU A 33 8.11 1.07 -14.29
CA GLU A 33 8.68 2.38 -14.62
C GLU A 33 9.96 2.71 -13.84
N SER A 34 10.16 2.06 -12.69
CA SER A 34 11.38 2.11 -11.90
C SER A 34 11.89 0.71 -11.65
N SER A 35 13.21 0.55 -11.71
CA SER A 35 13.86 -0.66 -11.22
C SER A 35 14.01 -0.67 -9.70
N SER A 36 13.63 0.38 -8.96
CA SER A 36 13.95 0.53 -7.54
C SER A 36 12.73 0.87 -6.69
N TYR A 37 12.57 0.14 -5.59
CA TYR A 37 11.44 0.26 -4.67
C TYR A 37 11.91 0.30 -3.23
N MET A 38 11.18 1.05 -2.41
CA MET A 38 11.29 1.04 -0.96
C MET A 38 10.10 0.26 -0.41
N ARG A 39 10.35 -0.61 0.57
CA ARG A 39 9.34 -1.30 1.34
C ARG A 39 9.51 -1.01 2.80
N GLU A 40 8.40 -0.90 3.49
CA GLU A 40 8.35 -0.84 4.95
C GLU A 40 7.42 -1.93 5.45
N GLN A 41 7.76 -2.47 6.61
CA GLN A 41 6.98 -3.51 7.27
C GLN A 41 6.75 -3.14 8.72
N LEU A 42 5.49 -3.22 9.12
CA LEU A 42 5.03 -2.94 10.47
C LEU A 42 4.43 -4.24 11.04
N ASP A 43 4.88 -4.61 12.24
CA ASP A 43 4.35 -5.81 12.92
C ASP A 43 2.83 -5.71 13.12
N LEU A 44 2.16 -6.83 12.86
CA LEU A 44 0.74 -7.04 13.12
C LEU A 44 0.61 -7.96 14.34
N GLY A 45 0.01 -7.47 15.41
CA GLY A 45 -0.19 -8.24 16.62
C GLY A 45 -1.23 -9.36 16.45
N VAL A 46 -1.22 -10.30 17.39
CA VAL A 46 -2.23 -11.38 17.44
C VAL A 46 -3.63 -10.78 17.59
N GLY A 47 -4.52 -11.11 16.64
CA GLY A 47 -5.89 -10.61 16.61
C GLY A 47 -6.03 -9.13 16.22
N GLU A 48 -4.95 -8.47 15.80
CA GLU A 48 -5.00 -7.11 15.29
C GLU A 48 -5.70 -7.07 13.93
N LEU A 49 -6.66 -6.16 13.79
CA LEU A 49 -7.48 -6.00 12.59
C LEU A 49 -7.17 -4.66 11.94
N ILE A 50 -7.09 -4.68 10.61
CA ILE A 50 -6.75 -3.52 9.78
C ILE A 50 -7.96 -3.08 8.97
N TYR A 51 -8.16 -1.76 8.90
CA TYR A 51 -9.30 -1.12 8.23
C TYR A 51 -8.86 0.09 7.40
N GLY A 52 -9.74 0.59 6.53
CA GLY A 52 -9.50 1.81 5.74
C GLY A 52 -9.01 1.53 4.32
N LEU A 53 -7.90 2.15 3.94
CA LEU A 53 -7.31 2.12 2.58
C LEU A 53 -8.22 2.72 1.50
N GLY A 54 -9.02 3.72 1.89
CA GLY A 54 -9.96 4.42 1.02
C GLY A 54 -11.36 3.79 0.97
N GLU A 55 -12.12 4.15 -0.07
CA GLU A 55 -13.47 3.62 -0.31
C GLU A 55 -13.39 2.23 -0.96
N ARG A 56 -13.61 1.17 -0.18
CA ARG A 56 -13.53 -0.22 -0.67
C ARG A 56 -14.86 -0.95 -0.48
N PHE A 57 -15.24 -1.75 -1.46
CA PHE A 57 -16.51 -2.50 -1.46
C PHE A 57 -16.36 -3.99 -1.10
N GLY A 58 -15.11 -4.46 -0.91
CA GLY A 58 -14.80 -5.80 -0.39
C GLY A 58 -14.95 -5.91 1.13
N PRO A 59 -14.44 -6.99 1.74
CA PRO A 59 -14.53 -7.21 3.18
C PRO A 59 -14.01 -6.00 3.98
N PHE A 60 -14.71 -5.68 5.06
CA PHE A 60 -14.40 -4.50 5.88
C PHE A 60 -13.01 -4.61 6.53
N VAL A 61 -12.69 -5.79 7.08
CA VAL A 61 -11.35 -6.13 7.58
C VAL A 61 -10.44 -6.39 6.38
N LYS A 62 -9.23 -5.81 6.40
CA LYS A 62 -8.26 -5.87 5.30
C LYS A 62 -7.19 -6.96 5.46
N ASN A 63 -7.13 -7.62 6.62
CA ASN A 63 -6.23 -8.74 6.84
C ASN A 63 -6.40 -9.82 5.76
N GLY A 64 -5.29 -10.29 5.22
CA GLY A 64 -5.20 -11.23 4.11
C GLY A 64 -5.36 -10.62 2.72
N GLN A 65 -5.45 -9.28 2.58
CA GLN A 65 -5.67 -8.63 1.27
C GLN A 65 -4.44 -7.85 0.81
N SER A 66 -4.18 -7.96 -0.49
CA SER A 66 -3.32 -7.04 -1.24
C SER A 66 -4.17 -5.87 -1.73
N VAL A 67 -3.70 -4.63 -1.56
CA VAL A 67 -4.45 -3.42 -1.90
C VAL A 67 -3.54 -2.39 -2.55
N ASP A 68 -3.82 -2.07 -3.82
CA ASP A 68 -3.13 -0.99 -4.51
C ASP A 68 -3.88 0.34 -4.33
N ILE A 69 -3.13 1.37 -3.93
CA ILE A 69 -3.56 2.76 -3.85
C ILE A 69 -3.16 3.43 -5.16
N TRP A 70 -4.08 3.36 -6.11
CA TRP A 70 -3.96 4.02 -7.40
C TRP A 70 -5.33 4.50 -7.85
N ASN A 71 -5.48 5.81 -8.04
CA ASN A 71 -6.74 6.37 -8.53
C ASN A 71 -6.89 6.03 -10.02
N GLY A 72 -7.53 4.90 -10.32
CA GLY A 72 -7.99 4.49 -11.64
C GLY A 72 -9.51 4.60 -11.78
N ASP A 73 -10.00 4.77 -13.02
CA ASP A 73 -11.44 4.78 -13.33
C ASP A 73 -11.93 3.36 -13.62
N GLY A 74 -12.41 2.68 -12.57
CA GLY A 74 -12.65 1.24 -12.57
C GLY A 74 -14.11 0.76 -12.53
N GLY A 75 -15.08 1.67 -12.39
CA GLY A 75 -16.47 1.31 -12.08
C GLY A 75 -16.68 0.84 -10.63
N THR A 76 -17.89 0.39 -10.28
CA THR A 76 -18.31 0.06 -8.89
C THR A 76 -18.31 -1.43 -8.55
N SER A 77 -17.77 -2.28 -9.42
CA SER A 77 -17.79 -3.75 -9.28
C SER A 77 -16.41 -4.40 -9.36
N SER A 78 -15.34 -3.62 -9.24
CA SER A 78 -13.94 -4.09 -9.23
C SER A 78 -13.25 -3.67 -7.94
N GLU A 79 -12.06 -4.21 -7.68
CA GLU A 79 -11.21 -3.83 -6.52
C GLU A 79 -10.70 -2.38 -6.58
N GLN A 80 -10.97 -1.71 -7.71
CA GLN A 80 -10.64 -0.31 -7.95
C GLN A 80 -11.55 0.61 -7.14
N ALA A 81 -10.93 1.50 -6.36
CA ALA A 81 -11.61 2.53 -5.60
C ALA A 81 -11.49 3.89 -6.29
N TYR A 82 -12.57 4.65 -6.33
CA TYR A 82 -12.55 6.04 -6.79
C TYR A 82 -11.83 7.00 -5.82
N LYS A 83 -11.64 6.57 -4.57
CA LYS A 83 -10.97 7.34 -3.50
C LYS A 83 -9.97 6.45 -2.77
N ASN A 84 -8.80 6.24 -3.38
CA ASN A 84 -7.71 5.57 -2.70
C ASN A 84 -7.09 6.56 -1.72
N ILE A 85 -7.07 6.21 -0.43
CA ILE A 85 -6.36 6.97 0.60
C ILE A 85 -5.32 6.01 1.17
N PRO A 86 -4.01 6.31 1.10
CA PRO A 86 -2.94 5.48 1.63
C PRO A 86 -2.85 5.56 3.16
N PHE A 87 -3.99 5.31 3.81
CA PHE A 87 -4.19 5.40 5.24
C PHE A 87 -4.95 4.18 5.74
N TYR A 88 -4.44 3.53 6.78
CA TYR A 88 -5.15 2.45 7.46
C TYR A 88 -5.26 2.71 8.96
N LEU A 89 -6.28 2.10 9.55
CA LEU A 89 -6.52 2.08 11.00
C LEU A 89 -6.29 0.68 11.54
N SER A 90 -5.65 0.60 12.70
CA SER A 90 -5.50 -0.62 13.47
C SER A 90 -6.53 -0.68 14.61
N SER A 91 -7.07 -1.86 14.87
CA SER A 91 -7.90 -2.13 16.06
C SER A 91 -7.17 -1.86 17.39
N ARG A 92 -5.86 -1.63 17.37
CA ARG A 92 -5.05 -1.25 18.53
C ARG A 92 -5.02 0.25 18.83
N GLY A 93 -5.81 1.06 18.10
CA GLY A 93 -5.98 2.48 18.40
C GLY A 93 -4.94 3.42 17.78
N PHE A 94 -4.29 3.01 16.68
CA PHE A 94 -3.41 3.87 15.90
C PHE A 94 -3.77 3.84 14.42
N GLY A 95 -3.37 4.89 13.70
CA GLY A 95 -3.45 4.97 12.25
C GLY A 95 -2.06 5.11 11.62
N VAL A 96 -1.95 4.69 10.37
CA VAL A 96 -0.72 4.84 9.58
C VAL A 96 -1.04 5.50 8.26
N LEU A 97 -0.39 6.62 8.00
CA LEU A 97 -0.44 7.34 6.73
C LEU A 97 0.88 7.13 5.99
N VAL A 98 0.80 6.57 4.79
CA VAL A 98 1.93 6.56 3.86
C VAL A 98 1.85 7.86 3.05
N ASN A 99 2.67 8.85 3.44
CA ASN A 99 2.72 10.14 2.78
C ASN A 99 3.53 10.05 1.48
N TYR A 100 2.93 9.43 0.47
CA TYR A 100 3.51 9.27 -0.86
C TYR A 100 2.44 9.57 -1.93
N PRO A 101 2.69 10.53 -2.85
CA PRO A 101 1.69 10.96 -3.82
C PRO A 101 1.55 10.02 -5.02
N GLY A 102 2.46 9.06 -5.20
CA GLY A 102 2.41 8.09 -6.28
C GLY A 102 1.75 6.78 -5.88
N HIS A 103 1.95 5.75 -6.70
CA HIS A 103 1.46 4.40 -6.44
C HIS A 103 2.02 3.83 -5.12
N VAL A 104 1.13 3.33 -4.26
CA VAL A 104 1.47 2.58 -3.04
C VAL A 104 0.80 1.23 -3.11
N SER A 105 1.57 0.15 -3.00
CA SER A 105 1.04 -1.22 -2.91
C SER A 105 1.10 -1.70 -1.47
N PHE A 106 -0.03 -2.17 -0.92
CA PHE A 106 -0.12 -2.72 0.44
C PHE A 106 -0.31 -4.22 0.41
N GLU A 107 0.38 -4.92 1.31
CA GLU A 107 0.16 -6.33 1.63
C GLU A 107 -0.22 -6.42 3.11
N VAL A 108 -1.52 -6.58 3.40
CA VAL A 108 -2.04 -6.56 4.76
C VAL A 108 -2.14 -7.99 5.26
N GLY A 109 -1.04 -8.57 5.76
CA GLY A 109 -1.04 -9.97 6.20
C GLY A 109 -1.23 -10.99 5.07
N SER A 110 -1.14 -10.57 3.81
CA SER A 110 -1.29 -11.40 2.61
C SER A 110 0.02 -12.10 2.21
N GLU A 111 1.15 -11.38 2.22
CA GLU A 111 2.48 -11.96 1.97
C GLU A 111 3.12 -12.46 3.28
N ASN A 112 3.11 -11.65 4.34
CA ASN A 112 3.56 -12.03 5.68
C ASN A 112 2.45 -11.75 6.69
N VAL A 113 1.85 -12.84 7.18
CA VAL A 113 0.67 -12.85 8.06
C VAL A 113 0.85 -12.09 9.38
N GLU A 114 2.10 -11.88 9.81
CA GLU A 114 2.43 -11.15 11.04
C GLU A 114 2.75 -9.67 10.78
N SER A 115 2.37 -9.14 9.62
CA SER A 115 2.70 -7.75 9.29
C SER A 115 1.80 -7.09 8.26
N VAL A 116 1.80 -5.76 8.31
CA VAL A 116 1.36 -4.91 7.21
C VAL A 116 2.59 -4.39 6.49
N GLN A 117 2.70 -4.72 5.20
CA GLN A 117 3.76 -4.21 4.34
C GLN A 117 3.19 -3.18 3.37
N PHE A 118 4.01 -2.21 3.01
CA PHE A 118 3.73 -1.38 1.86
C PHE A 118 5.00 -1.12 1.06
N SER A 119 4.84 -0.98 -0.24
CA SER A 119 5.92 -0.65 -1.15
C SER A 119 5.56 0.56 -2.00
N VAL A 120 6.57 1.39 -2.23
CA VAL A 120 6.50 2.56 -3.10
C VAL A 120 7.71 2.57 -4.02
N ARG A 121 7.57 3.23 -5.17
CA ARG A 121 8.70 3.52 -6.03
C ARG A 121 9.73 4.34 -5.26
N ALA A 122 10.99 3.92 -5.31
CA ALA A 122 12.07 4.66 -4.68
C ALA A 122 12.33 5.95 -5.48
N ASN A 123 12.11 7.09 -4.83
CA ASN A 123 12.56 8.39 -5.31
C ASN A 123 13.58 8.92 -4.29
N PRO A 124 14.79 9.36 -4.70
CA PRO A 124 15.85 9.78 -3.76
C PRO A 124 15.50 10.89 -2.75
N SER A 125 14.31 11.52 -2.79
CA SER A 125 14.03 12.72 -2.00
C SER A 125 12.78 12.76 -1.10
N ASN A 126 11.86 11.78 -1.08
CA ASN A 126 10.61 11.99 -0.30
C ASN A 126 9.71 10.77 0.03
N THR A 127 10.19 9.78 0.79
CA THR A 127 9.30 8.73 1.37
C THR A 127 9.34 8.79 2.89
N SER A 128 8.27 9.27 3.52
CA SER A 128 8.11 9.27 4.98
C SER A 128 6.79 8.62 5.38
N CYS A 129 6.83 7.76 6.39
CA CYS A 129 5.64 7.14 6.99
C CYS A 129 5.42 7.69 8.40
N SER A 130 4.24 8.28 8.66
CA SER A 130 3.84 8.69 10.01
C SER A 130 2.92 7.62 10.62
N MET A 131 3.24 7.22 11.85
CA MET A 131 2.26 6.54 12.71
C MET A 131 1.72 7.59 13.65
N ASP A 132 0.41 7.83 13.58
CA ASP A 132 -0.26 8.79 14.43
C ASP A 132 -1.18 8.03 15.39
N PRO A 133 -1.04 8.22 16.71
CA PRO A 133 -1.96 7.63 17.68
C PRO A 133 -3.35 8.26 17.51
N ILE A 134 -4.40 7.45 17.61
CA ILE A 134 -5.77 7.98 17.61
C ILE A 134 -6.04 8.48 19.03
N PRO A 135 -6.51 9.72 19.21
CA PRO A 135 -6.85 10.24 20.53
C PRO A 135 -7.89 9.32 21.20
N SER A 136 -7.62 8.88 22.44
CA SER A 136 -8.65 8.24 23.26
C SER A 136 -9.64 9.31 23.72
N THR A 137 -10.93 9.12 23.44
CA THR A 137 -12.02 9.95 23.95
C THR A 137 -12.07 9.97 25.47
#